data_AF-A0A1I3N952-F1
#
_entry.id   AF-A0A1I3N952-F1
#
_cell.length_a   1.000
_cell.length_b   1.000
_cell.length_c   1.000
_cell.angle_alpha   90.00
_cell.angle_beta   90.00
_cell.angle_gamma   90.00
#
_symmetry.space_group_name_H-M   'P 1'
#
loop_
_entity.id
_entity.type
_entity.pdbx_description
1 polymer ?
#
loop_
_entity_poly.entity_id
_entity_poly.type
_entity_poly.pdbx_seq_one_letter_code
_entity_poly.pdbx_strand_id
1 'polypeptide(L)' 'MAKFTVEDKLEAIHRYLNGNESFACIASSMGTVKSEVIKWVQLYQ' A
#
# COMPACT_ATOMS: atom_id res chain seq x y z
N MET A 1 17.43 4.68 5.90
CA MET A 1 16.15 4.68 6.64
C MET A 1 15.07 4.22 5.68
N ALA A 2 14.34 3.15 5.99
CA ALA A 2 13.24 2.73 5.14
C ALA A 2 12.19 3.85 5.13
N LYS A 3 11.82 4.29 3.92
CA LYS A 3 10.88 5.41 3.72
C LYS A 3 9.45 5.06 4.17
N PHE A 4 9.17 3.77 4.34
CA PHE A 4 7.90 3.20 4.80
C PHE A 4 8.19 2.04 5.76
N THR A 5 7.52 2.05 6.91
CA THR A 5 7.60 0.98 7.90
C THR A 5 6.76 -0.22 7.49
N VAL A 6 6.82 -1.32 8.25
CA VAL A 6 5.95 -2.48 8.02
C VAL A 6 4.48 -2.11 8.28
N GLU A 7 4.23 -1.24 9.26
CA GLU A 7 2.89 -0.75 9.61
C GLU A 7 2.29 0.07 8.47
N ASP A 8 3.07 0.98 7.86
CA ASP A 8 2.62 1.72 6.67
C ASP A 8 2.19 0.79 5.54
N LYS A 9 2.99 -0.26 5.27
CA LYS A 9 2.69 -1.23 4.21
C LYS A 9 1.43 -2.02 4.54
N LEU A 10 1.26 -2.44 5.79
CA LEU A 10 0.07 -3.14 6.26
C LEU A 10 -1.18 -2.28 6.15
N GLU A 11 -1.08 -0.98 6.48
CA GLU A 11 -2.20 -0.06 6.30
C GLU A 11 -2.62 0.02 4.82
N ALA A 12 -1.65 0.15 3.91
CA ALA A 12 -1.89 0.16 2.47
C ALA A 12 -2.62 -1.13 2.00
N ILE A 13 -2.14 -2.29 2.45
CA ILE A 13 -2.70 -3.59 2.13
C ILE A 13 -4.12 -3.73 2.71
N HIS A 14 -4.35 -3.32 3.95
CA HIS A 14 -5.67 -3.36 4.57
C HIS A 14 -6.67 -2.43 3.90
N ARG A 15 -6.27 -1.23 3.45
CA ARG A 15 -7.14 -0.33 2.68
C ARG A 15 -7.55 -0.94 1.34
N TYR A 16 -6.62 -1.65 0.69
CA TYR A 16 -6.91 -2.41 -0.53
C TYR A 16 -7.84 -3.59 -0.25
N LEU A 17 -7.56 -4.40 0.78
CA LEU A 17 -8.36 -5.57 1.16
C LEU A 17 -9.78 -5.21 1.62
N ASN A 18 -9.95 -4.05 2.27
CA ASN A 18 -11.27 -3.54 2.64
C ASN A 18 -12.10 -3.09 1.41
N GLY A 19 -11.50 -3.05 0.20
CA GLY A 19 -12.19 -2.65 -1.03
C GLY A 19 -12.53 -1.16 -1.11
N ASN A 20 -12.00 -0.34 -0.20
CA ASN A 20 -12.34 1.08 -0.11
C ASN A 20 -11.57 1.94 -1.11
N GLU A 21 -10.36 1.54 -1.50
CA GLU A 21 -9.48 2.33 -2.36
C GLU A 21 -8.74 1.48 -3.39
N SER A 22 -8.51 2.04 -4.59
CA SER A 22 -7.64 1.45 -5.60
C SER A 22 -6.16 1.70 -5.28
N PHE A 23 -5.25 0.86 -5.80
CA PHE A 23 -3.80 0.99 -5.61
C PHE A 23 -3.26 2.41 -5.86
N ALA A 24 -3.79 3.11 -6.86
CA ALA A 24 -3.40 4.48 -7.19
C ALA A 24 -3.83 5.50 -6.13
N CYS A 25 -5.01 5.31 -5.52
CA CYS A 25 -5.54 6.19 -4.48
C CYS A 25 -4.72 6.04 -3.19
N ILE A 26 -4.48 4.79 -2.79
CA ILE A 26 -3.62 4.44 -1.64
C ILE A 26 -2.20 4.99 -1.85
N ALA A 27 -1.64 4.78 -3.04
CA ALA A 27 -0.32 5.29 -3.38
C ALA A 27 -0.26 6.82 -3.30
N SER A 28 -1.26 7.52 -3.86
CA SER A 28 -1.33 8.98 -3.78
C SER A 28 -1.52 9.49 -2.35
N SER A 29 -2.32 8.80 -1.52
CA SER A 29 -2.55 9.16 -0.12
C SER A 29 -1.30 8.98 0.74
N MET A 30 -0.48 7.98 0.41
CA MET A 30 0.77 7.68 1.13
C MET A 30 2.00 8.35 0.52
N GLY A 31 1.85 9.08 -0.60
CA GLY A 31 2.97 9.67 -1.33
C GLY A 31 3.93 8.64 -1.92
N THR A 32 3.44 7.46 -2.27
CA THR A 32 4.18 6.39 -2.95
C THR A 32 3.65 6.17 -4.38
N VAL A 33 4.24 5.20 -5.08
CA VAL A 33 3.83 4.79 -6.42
C VAL A 33 2.97 3.53 -6.35
N LYS A 34 1.97 3.44 -7.24
CA LYS A 34 1.05 2.28 -7.32
C LYS A 34 1.80 0.94 -7.41
N SER A 35 2.94 0.91 -8.10
CA SER A 35 3.77 -0.28 -8.26
C SER A 35 4.30 -0.81 -6.93
N GLU A 36 4.56 0.09 -5.97
CA GLU A 36 5.05 -0.27 -4.64
C GLU A 36 3.93 -0.89 -3.80
N VAL A 37 2.73 -0.31 -3.85
CA VAL A 37 1.53 -0.84 -3.18
C VAL A 37 1.17 -2.22 -3.73
N ILE A 38 1.19 -2.40 -5.05
CA ILE A 38 0.96 -3.72 -5.69
C ILE A 38 1.98 -4.74 -5.17
N LYS A 39 3.24 -4.35 -5.07
CA LYS A 39 4.31 -5.22 -4.59
C LYS A 39 4.10 -5.64 -3.13
N TRP A 40 3.60 -4.74 -2.28
CA TRP A 40 3.28 -5.06 -0.89
C TRP A 40 2.11 -6.03 -0.78
N VAL A 41 1.04 -5.81 -1.56
CA VAL A 41 -0.11 -6.72 -1.60
C VAL A 41 0.30 -8.10 -2.14
N GLN A 42 1.15 -8.16 -3.17
CA GLN A 42 1.66 -9.43 -3.71
C GLN A 42 2.61 -10.17 -2.76
N LEU A 43 3.37 -9.46 -1.93
CA LEU A 43 4.23 -10.06 -0.91
C LEU A 43 3.46 -10.56 0.32
N TYR A 44 2.27 -10.00 0.55
CA TYR A 44 1.40 -10.38 1.67
C TYR A 44 0.55 -11.61 1.36
N GLN A 45 0.21 -11.82 0.08
CA GLN A 45 -0.53 -12.97 -0.41
C GLN A 45 0.36 -14.22 -0.49
#